data_AF-A0A924T311-F1
#
_entry.id   AF-A0A924T311-F1
#
_cell.length_a   1.000
_cell.length_b   1.000
_cell.length_c   1.000
_cell.angle_alpha   90.00
_cell.angle_beta   90.00
_cell.angle_gamma   90.00
#
_symmetry.space_group_name_H-M   'P 1'
#
loop_
_entity.id
_entity.type
_entity.pdbx_description
1 polymer ?
#
loop_
_entity_poly.entity_id
_entity_poly.type
_entity_poly.pdbx_seq_one_letter_code
_entity_poly.pdbx_strand_id
1 'polypeptide(L)' 'LIGDSKTDIAAARNAGCYVFAVTYGYNQGCKIASDSVDALINHLSEVLGLIH' A
#
# COMPACT_ATOMS: atom_id res chain seq x y z
N LEU A 1 7.15 -1.92 1.94
CA LEU A 1 6.81 -0.48 2.00
C LEU A 1 5.33 -0.36 2.33
N ILE A 2 4.99 0.56 3.25
CA ILE A 2 3.60 0.94 3.52
C ILE A 2 3.43 2.38 3.06
N GLY A 3 2.49 2.64 2.16
CA GLY A 3 2.29 3.98 1.58
C GLY A 3 0.82 4.27 1.32
N ASP A 4 0.50 5.51 0.97
CA ASP A 4 -0.86 5.97 0.69
C ASP A 4 -0.98 6.66 -0.67
N SER A 5 0.08 6.62 -1.49
CA SER A 5 0.13 7.24 -2.81
C SER A 5 0.63 6.29 -3.91
N LYS A 6 0.28 6.61 -5.16
CA LYS A 6 0.76 5.87 -6.34
C LYS A 6 2.28 5.92 -6.50
N THR A 7 2.92 6.98 -6.03
CA THR A 7 4.37 7.15 -6.09
C THR A 7 5.07 6.14 -5.18
N ASP A 8 4.55 5.96 -3.96
CA ASP A 8 5.08 4.98 -3.01
C ASP A 8 4.95 3.56 -3.56
N ILE A 9 3.79 3.27 -4.18
CA ILE A 9 3.51 2.00 -4.82
C ILE A 9 4.49 1.72 -5.96
N ALA A 10 4.71 2.70 -6.84
CA ALA A 10 5.65 2.56 -7.95
C ALA A 10 7.11 2.39 -7.46
N ALA A 11 7.51 3.13 -6.43
CA ALA A 11 8.84 3.01 -5.83
C ALA A 11 9.05 1.62 -5.22
N ALA A 12 8.06 1.12 -4.47
CA ALA A 12 8.16 -0.18 -3.82
C ALA A 12 8.16 -1.35 -4.82
N ARG A 13 7.34 -1.28 -5.89
CA ARG A 13 7.37 -2.25 -6.99
C ARG A 13 8.72 -2.28 -7.68
N ASN A 14 9.29 -1.12 -8.00
CA ASN A 14 10.62 -1.05 -8.61
C ASN A 14 11.73 -1.58 -7.70
N ALA A 15 11.55 -1.47 -6.38
CA ALA A 15 12.45 -2.03 -5.39
C ALA A 15 12.25 -3.54 -5.15
N GLY A 16 11.26 -4.19 -5.79
CA GLY A 16 10.93 -5.59 -5.56
C GLY A 16 10.46 -5.89 -4.14
N CYS A 17 9.94 -4.89 -3.44
CA CYS A 17 9.47 -5.00 -2.06
C CYS A 17 7.95 -5.15 -2.01
N TYR A 18 7.44 -5.83 -0.99
CA TYR A 18 6.00 -5.87 -0.70
C TYR A 18 5.42 -4.47 -0.53
N VAL A 19 4.29 -4.22 -1.18
CA VAL A 19 3.59 -2.93 -1.22
C VAL A 19 2.25 -3.04 -0.50
N PHE A 20 2.17 -2.42 0.67
CA PHE A 20 0.93 -2.32 1.43
C PHE A 20 0.39 -0.89 1.29
N ALA A 21 -0.88 -0.74 0.95
CA ALA A 21 -1.52 0.58 0.93
C ALA A 21 -2.59 0.73 2.01
N VAL A 22 -2.55 1.86 2.71
CA VAL A 22 -3.59 2.19 3.69
C VAL A 22 -4.82 2.75 2.99
N THR A 23 -6.00 2.34 3.42
CA THR A 23 -7.30 2.82 2.87
C THR A 23 -7.71 4.20 3.37
N TYR A 24 -6.98 4.72 4.36
CA TYR A 24 -7.15 6.04 4.98
C TYR A 24 -5.85 6.84 4.77
N GLY A 25 -5.95 8.10 4.35
CA GLY A 25 -4.75 8.90 4.04
C GLY A 25 -4.97 9.95 2.94
N TYR A 26 -3.86 10.56 2.51
CA TYR A 26 -3.78 11.73 1.62
C TYR A 26 -3.92 11.33 0.15
N ASN A 27 -4.96 10.55 -0.15
CA ASN A 27 -5.12 9.94 -1.45
C ASN A 27 -5.70 10.91 -2.50
N GLN A 28 -5.52 12.23 -2.36
CA GLN A 28 -5.97 13.28 -3.30
C GLN A 28 -7.37 13.08 -3.94
N GLY A 29 -8.30 12.39 -3.25
CA GLY A 29 -9.59 11.96 -3.79
C GLY A 29 -9.59 10.78 -4.80
N CYS A 30 -8.44 10.22 -5.15
CA CYS A 30 -8.27 9.17 -6.16
C CYS A 30 -8.08 7.78 -5.52
N LYS A 31 -9.12 6.92 -5.50
CA LYS A 31 -9.00 5.53 -5.00
C LYS A 31 -7.73 4.82 -5.50
N ILE A 32 -6.93 4.26 -4.58
CA ILE A 32 -5.82 3.36 -4.94
C ILE A 32 -6.44 2.12 -5.56
N ALA A 33 -5.98 1.74 -6.75
CA ALA A 33 -6.43 0.52 -7.39
C ALA A 33 -5.84 -0.67 -6.64
N SER A 34 -6.70 -1.57 -6.16
CA SER A 34 -6.30 -2.77 -5.43
C SER A 34 -5.28 -3.61 -6.21
N ASP A 35 -5.35 -3.61 -7.53
CA ASP A 35 -4.43 -4.34 -8.43
C ASP A 35 -3.00 -3.78 -8.46
N SER A 36 -2.78 -2.60 -7.87
CA SER A 36 -1.47 -1.95 -7.84
C SER A 36 -0.67 -2.26 -6.57
N VAL A 37 -1.28 -2.88 -5.56
CA VAL A 37 -0.68 -3.16 -4.25
C VAL A 37 -0.85 -4.63 -3.88
N ASP A 38 0.04 -5.14 -3.02
CA ASP A 38 -0.05 -6.54 -2.55
C ASP A 38 -1.18 -6.72 -1.55
N ALA A 39 -1.44 -5.71 -0.71
CA ALA A 39 -2.66 -5.66 0.08
C ALA A 39 -3.07 -4.23 0.45
N LEU A 40 -4.38 -4.03 0.55
CA LEU A 40 -4.99 -2.85 1.15
C LEU A 40 -5.27 -3.14 2.63
N ILE A 41 -4.80 -2.28 3.51
CA ILE A 41 -4.92 -2.42 4.97
C ILE A 41 -5.65 -1.21 5.56
N ASN A 42 -6.49 -1.43 6.57
CA ASN A 42 -7.17 -0.32 7.28
C ASN A 42 -6.44 0.07 8.56
N HIS A 43 -5.57 -0.80 9.07
CA HIS A 43 -4.71 -0.53 10.21
C HIS A 43 -3.33 -1.12 9.99
N LEU A 44 -2.29 -0.42 10.48
CA LEU A 44 -0.91 -0.90 10.40
C LEU A 44 -0.70 -2.26 11.07
N SER A 45 -1.51 -2.58 12.08
CA SER A 45 -1.49 -3.88 12.76
C SER A 45 -1.83 -5.06 11.85
N GLU A 46 -2.60 -4.84 10.78
CA GLU A 46 -2.95 -5.89 9.81
C GLU A 46 -1.73 -6.36 9.01
N VAL A 47 -0.71 -5.52 8.86
CA VAL A 47 0.54 -5.85 8.16
C VAL A 47 1.24 -7.04 8.81
N LEU A 48 1.22 -7.13 10.14
CA LEU A 48 1.89 -8.21 10.88
C LEU A 48 1.30 -9.60 10.57
N GLY A 49 0.03 -9.68 10.15
CA GLY A 49 -0.60 -10.94 9.73
C GLY A 49 -0.42 -11.28 8.25
N LEU A 50 0.11 -10.34 7.46
CA LEU A 50 0.28 -10.47 6.00
C LEU A 50 1.73 -10.75 5.59
N ILE A 51 2.69 -10.49 6.48
CA ILE A 51 4.10 -10.80 6.27
C ILE A 51 4.41 -12.13 6.99
N HIS A 52 4.62 -13.20 6.23
CA HIS A 52 5.10 -14.50 6.70
C HIS A 52 6.45 -14.83 6.07
#